data_AF-A0ABD1XA91-F1
#
_entry.id   AF-A0ABD1XA91-F1
#
_cell.length_a   1.000
_cell.length_b   1.000
_cell.length_c   1.000
_cell.angle_alpha   90.00
_cell.angle_beta   90.00
_cell.angle_gamma   90.00
#
_symmetry.space_group_name_H-M   'P 1'
#
loop_
_entity.id
_entity.type
_entity.pdbx_description
1 polymer ?
#
loop_
_entity_poly.entity_id
_entity_poly.type
_entity_poly.pdbx_seq_one_letter_code
_entity_poly.pdbx_strand_id
1 'polypeptide(L)'
;MWVELICGLVLYRLLKRYFYEDDDLIIDLDTSHSNALFSVANRLEQLYYGSKVYVGLQIPDADSGSRQNIDIVLVTKGEALVISVMNESGFVSIDKNGNWVCTGGRNNKTKCLPDPTAETKQLVPILEAYLEQRGVVLPEGYLSSKVICPNPNFSAIHSDLFPPEVITYDQWTQLKPEQKSMLSGWIKGAFRSGKKDMQESLNEKLCSILSTAPMWDRLELKGNKYVLGEFMEFKGKQDDLQALINIRRSKVSRLIVQKISMFGFAHSTLQVLYSPRDYRNEGSSSSEWKEVTVRSSTEVVFQPQNSTKVRKYKLCFSYVHVNERLKANYGYMHNARCVN
;
A
#
# COMPACT_ATOMS: atom_id res chain seq x y z
N MET A 1 -24.33 -43.26 -13.15
CA MET A 1 -23.54 -42.93 -11.94
C MET A 1 -22.16 -42.33 -12.22
N TRP A 2 -21.14 -43.07 -12.68
CA TRP A 2 -19.79 -42.49 -12.87
C TRP A 2 -19.71 -41.45 -14.00
N VAL A 3 -20.40 -41.68 -15.11
CA VAL A 3 -20.46 -40.75 -16.25
C VAL A 3 -21.15 -39.44 -15.88
N GLU A 4 -22.22 -39.48 -15.08
CA GLU A 4 -22.92 -38.29 -14.60
C GLU A 4 -22.07 -37.48 -13.61
N LEU A 5 -21.29 -38.16 -12.77
CA LEU A 5 -20.38 -37.51 -11.81
C LEU A 5 -19.20 -36.83 -12.53
N ILE A 6 -18.67 -37.48 -13.58
CA ILE A 6 -17.62 -36.90 -14.44
C ILE A 6 -18.19 -35.73 -15.26
N CYS A 7 -19.35 -35.88 -15.89
CA CYS A 7 -20.02 -34.79 -16.60
C CYS A 7 -20.34 -33.61 -15.68
N GLY A 8 -20.84 -33.87 -14.46
CA GLY A 8 -21.08 -32.84 -13.46
C GLY A 8 -19.79 -32.12 -13.03
N LEU A 9 -18.68 -32.84 -12.87
CA LEU A 9 -17.38 -32.25 -12.54
C LEU A 9 -16.84 -31.38 -13.67
N VAL A 10 -17.01 -31.82 -14.93
CA VAL A 10 -16.60 -31.07 -16.13
C VAL A 10 -17.46 -29.82 -16.30
N LEU A 11 -18.79 -29.93 -16.13
CA LEU A 11 -19.70 -28.79 -16.21
C LEU A 11 -19.43 -27.78 -15.09
N TYR A 12 -19.18 -28.25 -13.86
CA TYR A 12 -18.77 -27.41 -12.74
C TYR A 12 -17.44 -26.70 -13.03
N ARG A 13 -16.45 -27.39 -13.59
CA ARG A 13 -15.18 -26.78 -13.99
C ARG A 13 -15.37 -25.74 -15.10
N LEU A 14 -16.19 -26.02 -16.11
CA LEU A 14 -16.48 -25.08 -17.21
C LEU A 14 -17.26 -23.85 -16.74
N LEU A 15 -18.27 -24.03 -15.87
CA LEU A 15 -19.02 -22.93 -15.27
C LEU A 15 -18.13 -22.10 -14.33
N LYS A 16 -17.29 -22.75 -13.52
CA LYS A 16 -16.31 -22.06 -12.69
C LYS A 16 -15.32 -21.27 -13.56
N ARG A 17 -14.88 -21.86 -14.67
CA ARG A 17 -13.97 -21.22 -15.62
C ARG A 17 -14.59 -19.97 -16.26
N TYR A 18 -15.83 -20.09 -16.73
CA TYR A 18 -16.48 -19.03 -17.49
C TYR A 18 -16.99 -17.86 -16.62
N PHE A 19 -17.39 -18.13 -15.38
CA PHE A 19 -17.97 -17.11 -14.49
C PHE A 19 -17.00 -16.56 -13.44
N TYR A 20 -15.90 -17.24 -13.14
CA TYR A 20 -15.00 -16.86 -12.03
C TYR A 20 -13.54 -16.62 -12.43
N GLU A 21 -13.01 -17.16 -13.54
CA GLU A 21 -11.57 -16.98 -13.86
C GLU A 21 -11.19 -15.52 -14.13
N ASP A 22 -12.00 -14.73 -14.84
CA ASP A 22 -11.61 -13.36 -15.17
C ASP A 22 -11.54 -12.46 -13.94
N ASP A 23 -12.51 -12.53 -13.03
CA ASP A 23 -12.46 -11.76 -11.78
C ASP A 23 -11.40 -12.32 -10.82
N ASP A 24 -11.24 -13.64 -10.71
CA ASP A 24 -10.24 -14.26 -9.84
C ASP A 24 -8.80 -14.00 -10.32
N LEU A 25 -8.53 -14.02 -11.63
CA LEU A 25 -7.21 -13.71 -12.20
C LEU A 25 -6.80 -12.26 -11.95
N ILE A 26 -7.74 -11.32 -12.12
CA ILE A 26 -7.43 -9.91 -11.89
C ILE A 26 -7.38 -9.62 -10.38
N ILE A 27 -8.18 -10.30 -9.54
CA ILE A 27 -8.04 -10.24 -8.07
C ILE A 27 -6.67 -10.81 -7.66
N ASP A 28 -6.23 -11.91 -8.24
CA ASP A 28 -4.90 -12.49 -7.98
C ASP A 28 -3.78 -11.57 -8.47
N LEU A 29 -4.00 -10.77 -9.52
CA LEU A 29 -3.03 -9.76 -9.98
C LEU A 29 -2.94 -8.57 -9.02
N ASP A 30 -4.07 -7.96 -8.66
CA ASP A 30 -4.11 -6.81 -7.73
C ASP A 30 -3.59 -7.20 -6.34
N THR A 31 -3.89 -8.42 -5.93
CA THR A 31 -3.36 -8.97 -4.67
C THR A 31 -1.89 -9.33 -4.80
N SER A 32 -1.39 -9.81 -5.94
CA SER A 32 0.02 -10.17 -6.08
C SER A 32 0.95 -8.98 -5.84
N HIS A 33 0.67 -7.82 -6.43
CA HIS A 33 1.51 -6.64 -6.25
C HIS A 33 1.40 -6.10 -4.81
N SER A 34 0.18 -5.95 -4.28
CA SER A 34 -0.05 -5.52 -2.90
C SER A 34 0.60 -6.48 -1.88
N ASN A 35 0.52 -7.79 -2.10
CA ASN A 35 1.15 -8.80 -1.25
C ASN A 35 2.67 -8.68 -1.27
N ALA A 36 3.26 -8.48 -2.45
CA ALA A 36 4.70 -8.27 -2.58
C ALA A 36 5.13 -7.01 -1.81
N LEU A 37 4.39 -5.91 -1.97
CA LEU A 37 4.60 -4.66 -1.24
C LEU A 37 4.57 -4.85 0.28
N PHE A 38 3.52 -5.47 0.83
CA PHE A 38 3.43 -5.72 2.27
C PHE A 38 4.46 -6.73 2.78
N SER A 39 4.85 -7.72 1.96
CA SER A 39 5.93 -8.65 2.29
C SER A 39 7.28 -7.95 2.40
N VAL A 40 7.58 -7.04 1.45
CA VAL A 40 8.77 -6.19 1.49
C VAL A 40 8.74 -5.30 2.73
N ALA A 41 7.63 -4.62 2.99
CA ALA A 41 7.48 -3.74 4.15
C ALA A 41 7.74 -4.48 5.48
N ASN A 42 7.07 -5.62 5.69
CA ASN A 42 7.24 -6.43 6.91
C ASN A 42 8.69 -6.91 7.09
N ARG A 43 9.35 -7.30 6.00
CA ARG A 43 10.73 -7.74 6.05
C ARG A 43 11.70 -6.58 6.30
N LEU A 44 11.44 -5.39 5.76
CA LEU A 44 12.24 -4.19 6.06
C LEU A 44 12.19 -3.83 7.54
N GLU A 45 11.01 -3.89 8.17
CA GLU A 45 10.88 -3.68 9.62
C GLU A 45 11.71 -4.69 10.44
N GLN A 46 11.75 -5.95 10.00
CA GLN A 46 12.55 -7.01 10.63
C GLN A 46 14.06 -6.81 10.42
N LEU A 47 14.47 -6.38 9.23
CA LEU A 47 15.88 -6.13 8.89
C LEU A 47 16.42 -4.92 9.63
N TYR A 48 15.63 -3.85 9.76
CA TYR A 48 16.03 -2.59 10.36
C TYR A 48 15.32 -2.38 11.70
N TYR A 49 15.82 -3.05 12.75
CA TYR A 49 15.19 -2.97 14.07
C TYR A 49 15.07 -1.52 14.59
N GLY A 50 13.85 -1.14 14.98
CA GLY A 50 13.51 0.22 15.42
C GLY A 50 13.27 1.22 14.30
N SER A 51 13.22 0.76 13.03
CA SER A 51 12.71 1.56 11.92
C SER A 51 11.18 1.58 11.92
N LYS A 52 10.60 2.52 11.15
CA LYS A 52 9.17 2.55 10.84
C LYS A 52 8.96 2.49 9.35
N VAL A 53 7.98 1.72 8.91
CA VAL A 53 7.64 1.57 7.50
C VAL A 53 6.24 2.10 7.23
N TYR A 54 6.14 2.97 6.24
CA TYR A 54 4.89 3.55 5.76
C TYR A 54 4.62 3.03 4.36
N VAL A 55 3.42 2.49 4.12
CA VAL A 55 3.09 1.78 2.87
C VAL A 55 1.96 2.50 2.13
N GLY A 56 2.13 2.73 0.84
CA GLY A 56 1.12 3.26 -0.07
C GLY A 56 0.75 4.71 0.19
N LEU A 57 1.73 5.59 0.42
CA LEU A 57 1.49 7.02 0.60
C LEU A 57 1.03 7.67 -0.72
N GLN A 58 0.18 8.69 -0.61
CA GLN A 58 -0.33 9.52 -1.71
C GLN A 58 0.05 10.97 -1.44
N ILE A 59 1.30 11.34 -1.72
CA ILE A 59 1.82 12.66 -1.40
C ILE A 59 1.28 13.69 -2.40
N PRO A 60 0.63 14.79 -1.95
CA PRO A 60 0.26 15.88 -2.83
C PRO A 60 1.51 16.52 -3.44
N ASP A 61 1.55 16.60 -4.76
CA ASP A 61 2.59 17.29 -5.50
C ASP A 61 2.06 18.67 -5.91
N ALA A 62 2.74 19.71 -5.41
CA ALA A 62 2.35 21.09 -5.65
C ALA A 62 2.51 21.48 -7.13
N ASP A 63 3.46 20.87 -7.84
CA ASP A 63 3.81 21.26 -9.21
C ASP A 63 2.83 20.65 -10.22
N SER A 64 2.49 19.36 -10.07
CA SER A 64 1.51 18.71 -10.95
C SER A 64 0.05 18.94 -10.54
N GLY A 65 -0.20 19.41 -9.31
CA GLY A 65 -1.55 19.49 -8.73
C GLY A 65 -2.21 18.12 -8.51
N SER A 66 -1.45 17.03 -8.67
CA SER A 66 -1.90 15.65 -8.52
C SER A 66 -1.26 15.00 -7.28
N ARG A 67 -1.72 13.81 -6.92
CA ARG A 67 -1.08 13.02 -5.84
C ARG A 67 -0.15 12.01 -6.45
N GLN A 68 1.07 11.94 -5.91
CA GLN A 68 2.08 10.97 -6.30
C GLN A 68 2.05 9.79 -5.35
N ASN A 69 2.13 8.59 -5.92
CA ASN A 69 2.10 7.35 -5.16
C ASN A 69 3.52 6.97 -4.74
N ILE A 70 3.73 6.79 -3.44
CA ILE A 70 4.95 6.20 -2.90
C ILE A 70 4.59 4.86 -2.28
N ASP A 71 5.18 3.81 -2.85
CA ASP A 71 4.98 2.44 -2.41
C ASP A 71 5.39 2.24 -0.95
N ILE A 72 6.64 2.57 -0.60
CA ILE A 72 7.14 2.44 0.76
C ILE A 72 8.03 3.64 1.12
N VAL A 73 7.84 4.18 2.33
CA VAL A 73 8.84 5.02 3.01
C VAL A 73 9.34 4.29 4.25
N LEU A 74 10.62 3.95 4.26
CA LEU A 74 11.30 3.36 5.42
C LEU A 74 12.07 4.46 6.16
N VAL A 75 11.71 4.72 7.41
CA VAL A 75 12.40 5.68 8.28
C VAL A 75 13.29 4.93 9.25
N THR A 76 14.60 5.15 9.15
CA THR A 76 15.59 4.61 10.10
C THR A 76 16.09 5.73 11.01
N LYS A 77 17.01 5.42 11.93
CA LYS A 77 17.58 6.45 12.82
C LYS A 77 18.32 7.55 12.05
N GLY A 78 18.95 7.23 10.90
CA GLY A 78 19.90 8.11 10.22
C GLY A 78 19.52 8.59 8.84
N GLU A 79 18.52 7.98 8.22
CA GLU A 79 18.09 8.25 6.85
C GLU A 79 16.65 7.76 6.66
N ALA A 80 16.01 8.24 5.61
CA ALA A 80 14.76 7.70 5.12
C ALA A 80 14.91 7.24 3.66
N LEU A 81 14.22 6.15 3.31
CA LEU A 81 14.29 5.53 2.00
C LEU A 81 12.92 5.58 1.34
N VAL A 82 12.86 6.16 0.14
CA VAL A 82 11.73 6.10 -0.78
C VAL A 82 11.91 4.86 -1.64
N ILE A 83 11.02 3.88 -1.49
CA ILE A 83 11.18 2.55 -2.08
C ILE A 83 10.02 2.28 -3.02
N SER A 84 10.34 1.93 -4.26
CA SER A 84 9.40 1.36 -5.24
C SER A 84 9.53 -0.16 -5.26
N VAL A 85 8.39 -0.88 -5.25
CA VAL A 85 8.37 -2.34 -5.24
C VAL A 85 7.96 -2.88 -6.60
N MET A 86 8.93 -3.39 -7.36
CA MET A 86 8.72 -3.90 -8.70
C MET A 86 8.50 -5.41 -8.70
N ASN A 87 7.24 -5.84 -8.63
CA ASN A 87 6.87 -7.27 -8.58
C ASN A 87 6.77 -7.93 -9.98
N GLU A 88 7.68 -7.60 -10.89
CA GLU A 88 7.71 -8.16 -12.25
C GLU A 88 8.31 -9.57 -12.27
N SER A 89 7.96 -10.35 -13.29
CA SER A 89 8.41 -11.75 -13.47
C SER A 89 8.96 -11.98 -14.87
N GLY A 90 9.86 -12.95 -15.01
CA GLY A 90 10.51 -13.29 -16.26
C GLY A 90 11.86 -12.60 -16.41
N PHE A 91 12.33 -12.54 -17.65
CA PHE A 91 13.60 -11.92 -17.99
C PHE A 91 13.44 -10.41 -18.17
N VAL A 92 14.20 -9.64 -17.40
CA VAL A 92 14.15 -8.18 -17.41
C VAL A 92 15.49 -7.64 -17.88
N SER A 93 15.46 -6.80 -18.92
CA SER A 93 16.63 -6.07 -19.41
C SER A 93 16.35 -4.56 -19.43
N ILE A 94 17.42 -3.77 -19.49
CA ILE A 94 17.34 -2.32 -19.64
C ILE A 94 17.59 -1.98 -21.11
N ASP A 95 16.68 -1.19 -21.71
CA ASP A 95 16.85 -0.69 -23.07
C ASP A 95 17.79 0.53 -23.12
N LYS A 96 18.07 1.01 -24.34
CA LYS A 96 18.92 2.18 -24.58
C LYS A 96 18.44 3.48 -23.94
N ASN A 97 17.16 3.55 -23.54
CA ASN A 97 16.55 4.71 -22.92
C ASN A 97 16.45 4.58 -21.39
N GLY A 98 16.95 3.48 -20.81
CA GLY A 98 16.81 3.17 -19.37
C GLY A 98 15.51 2.45 -19.01
N ASN A 99 14.61 2.23 -19.96
CA ASN A 99 13.33 1.56 -19.71
C ASN A 99 13.55 0.07 -19.49
N TRP A 100 12.68 -0.54 -18.70
CA TRP A 100 12.74 -1.96 -18.42
C TRP A 100 11.89 -2.75 -19.41
N VAL A 101 12.52 -3.69 -20.10
CA VAL A 101 11.86 -4.61 -21.02
C VAL A 101 11.73 -5.96 -20.33
N CYS A 102 10.50 -6.32 -19.98
CA CYS A 102 10.17 -7.57 -19.31
C CYS A 102 9.63 -8.59 -20.33
N THR A 103 10.26 -9.76 -20.42
CA THR A 103 9.91 -10.85 -21.36
C THR A 103 9.70 -12.17 -20.63
N GLY A 104 8.81 -13.04 -21.13
CA GLY A 104 8.57 -14.35 -20.52
C GLY A 104 7.83 -14.33 -19.16
N GLY A 105 7.21 -13.20 -18.80
CA GLY A 105 6.33 -13.11 -17.62
C GLY A 105 5.01 -13.86 -17.81
N ARG A 106 4.11 -13.77 -16.81
CA ARG A 106 2.81 -14.52 -16.74
C ARG A 106 1.98 -14.56 -18.03
N ASN A 107 2.07 -13.55 -18.91
CA ASN A 107 1.26 -13.45 -20.12
C ASN A 107 2.03 -13.75 -21.43
N ASN A 108 3.30 -14.20 -21.36
CA ASN A 108 4.20 -14.38 -22.52
C ASN A 108 4.29 -13.16 -23.46
N LYS A 109 3.91 -11.97 -22.99
CA LYS A 109 3.98 -10.71 -23.72
C LYS A 109 5.16 -9.91 -23.21
N THR A 110 5.88 -9.28 -24.14
CA THR A 110 6.88 -8.27 -23.81
C THR A 110 6.19 -7.02 -23.28
N LYS A 111 6.54 -6.61 -22.07
CA LYS A 111 6.06 -5.39 -21.43
C LYS A 111 7.22 -4.42 -21.33
N CYS A 112 7.02 -3.19 -21.82
CA CYS A 112 7.97 -2.10 -21.62
C CYS A 112 7.46 -1.24 -20.46
N LEU A 113 8.30 -1.05 -19.45
CA LEU A 113 8.07 -0.21 -18.29
C LEU A 113 9.02 1.00 -18.37
N PRO A 114 8.56 2.21 -18.04
CA PRO A 114 9.46 3.34 -17.87
C PRO A 114 10.56 3.03 -16.84
N ASP A 115 11.68 3.76 -16.87
CA ASP A 115 12.77 3.56 -15.91
C ASP A 115 12.27 3.74 -14.46
N PRO A 116 12.11 2.64 -13.69
CA PRO A 116 11.57 2.72 -12.34
C PRO A 116 12.53 3.44 -11.39
N THR A 117 13.83 3.47 -11.72
CA THR A 117 14.85 4.17 -10.93
C THR A 117 14.66 5.67 -11.06
N ALA A 118 14.49 6.16 -12.29
CA ALA A 118 14.21 7.56 -12.56
C ALA A 118 12.86 7.98 -11.95
N GLU A 119 11.81 7.18 -12.12
CA GLU A 119 10.48 7.47 -11.54
C GLU A 119 10.55 7.55 -10.00
N THR A 120 11.21 6.58 -9.35
CA THR A 120 11.32 6.58 -7.88
C THR A 120 12.15 7.76 -7.38
N LYS A 121 13.21 8.14 -8.10
CA LYS A 121 14.05 9.28 -7.75
C LYS A 121 13.29 10.61 -7.84
N GLN A 122 12.34 10.74 -8.76
CA GLN A 122 11.48 11.93 -8.85
C GLN A 122 10.54 12.09 -7.64
N LEU A 123 10.22 11.00 -6.93
CA LEU A 123 9.37 11.07 -5.72
C LEU A 123 10.08 11.67 -4.51
N VAL A 124 11.42 11.67 -4.49
CA VAL A 124 12.23 12.21 -3.39
C VAL A 124 11.98 13.70 -3.17
N PRO A 125 12.18 14.61 -4.15
CA PRO A 125 11.95 16.04 -3.95
C PRO A 125 10.47 16.35 -3.63
N ILE A 126 9.54 15.54 -4.12
CA ILE A 126 8.11 15.70 -3.84
C ILE A 126 7.81 15.40 -2.36
N LEU A 127 8.39 14.32 -1.82
CA LEU A 127 8.29 14.01 -0.41
C LEU A 127 8.99 15.07 0.46
N GLU A 128 10.17 15.54 0.04
CA GLU A 128 10.90 16.62 0.74
C GLU A 128 10.06 17.89 0.84
N ALA A 129 9.50 18.36 -0.29
CA ALA A 129 8.65 19.55 -0.31
C ALA A 129 7.40 19.38 0.57
N TYR A 130 6.78 18.19 0.57
CA TYR A 130 5.64 17.90 1.44
C TYR A 130 6.00 17.95 2.93
N LEU A 131 7.17 17.42 3.31
CA LEU A 131 7.66 17.45 4.69
C LEU A 131 8.03 18.88 5.13
N GLU A 132 8.67 19.65 4.25
CA GLU A 132 9.04 21.03 4.49
C GLU A 132 7.81 21.91 4.72
N GLN A 133 6.77 21.77 3.89
CA GLN A 133 5.48 22.45 4.07
C GLN A 133 4.81 22.14 5.41
N ARG A 134 5.16 21.01 6.03
CA ARG A 134 4.67 20.59 7.35
C ARG A 134 5.66 20.87 8.48
N GLY A 135 6.69 21.68 8.22
CA GLY A 135 7.63 22.18 9.22
C GLY A 135 8.80 21.24 9.52
N VAL A 136 9.07 20.26 8.65
CA VAL A 136 10.27 19.39 8.75
C VAL A 136 11.18 19.65 7.56
N VAL A 137 12.28 20.36 7.82
CA VAL A 137 13.37 20.54 6.87
C VAL A 137 14.37 19.41 7.08
N LEU A 138 14.57 18.59 6.05
CA LEU A 138 15.50 17.48 6.10
C LEU A 138 16.91 17.93 5.68
N PRO A 139 17.97 17.36 6.27
CA PRO A 139 19.32 17.56 5.77
C PRO A 139 19.48 17.06 4.33
N GLU A 140 20.39 17.69 3.59
CA GLU A 140 20.73 17.24 2.24
C GLU A 140 21.17 15.77 2.24
N GLY A 141 20.59 14.98 1.34
CA GLY A 141 20.87 13.55 1.20
C GLY A 141 20.25 12.66 2.29
N TYR A 142 19.36 13.19 3.13
CA TYR A 142 18.64 12.39 4.14
C TYR A 142 17.67 11.38 3.53
N LEU A 143 17.03 11.76 2.42
CA LEU A 143 16.18 10.88 1.62
C LEU A 143 16.97 10.31 0.44
N SER A 144 16.85 9.01 0.23
CA SER A 144 17.34 8.36 -0.98
C SER A 144 16.32 7.37 -1.55
N SER A 145 16.46 7.03 -2.82
CA SER A 145 15.52 6.18 -3.55
C SER A 145 16.08 4.78 -3.81
N LYS A 146 15.25 3.75 -3.68
CA LYS A 146 15.59 2.35 -4.04
C LYS A 146 14.44 1.68 -4.80
N VAL A 147 14.79 0.74 -5.67
CA VAL A 147 13.83 -0.15 -6.35
C VAL A 147 14.09 -1.57 -5.87
N ILE A 148 13.07 -2.24 -5.32
CA ILE A 148 13.19 -3.62 -4.85
C ILE A 148 12.40 -4.54 -5.78
N CYS A 149 13.04 -5.60 -6.27
CA CYS A 149 12.43 -6.63 -7.10
C CYS A 149 12.26 -7.92 -6.27
N PRO A 150 11.15 -8.09 -5.52
CA PRO A 150 11.01 -9.20 -4.57
C PRO A 150 10.54 -10.51 -5.21
N ASN A 151 10.28 -10.54 -6.52
CA ASN A 151 9.73 -11.71 -7.18
C ASN A 151 10.82 -12.76 -7.45
N PRO A 152 10.68 -14.01 -6.99
CA PRO A 152 11.68 -15.07 -7.26
C PRO A 152 11.85 -15.40 -8.73
N ASN A 153 10.85 -15.11 -9.56
CA ASN A 153 10.91 -15.33 -11.01
C ASN A 153 11.49 -14.12 -11.75
N PHE A 154 11.98 -13.10 -11.05
CA PHE A 154 12.68 -11.98 -11.67
C PHE A 154 14.10 -12.41 -12.06
N SER A 155 14.42 -12.37 -13.35
CA SER A 155 15.74 -12.72 -13.88
C SER A 155 16.33 -11.53 -14.62
N ALA A 156 17.32 -10.86 -14.04
CA ALA A 156 17.99 -9.74 -14.69
C ALA A 156 18.93 -10.25 -15.80
N ILE A 157 18.66 -9.87 -17.05
CA ILE A 157 19.60 -10.06 -18.16
C ILE A 157 20.67 -8.96 -18.03
N HIS A 158 21.95 -9.35 -17.93
CA HIS A 158 23.08 -8.45 -17.68
C HIS A 158 22.89 -7.62 -16.40
N SER A 159 22.97 -8.31 -15.25
CA SER A 159 22.77 -7.70 -13.93
C SER A 159 23.70 -6.52 -13.62
N ASP A 160 24.85 -6.45 -14.30
CA ASP A 160 25.83 -5.36 -14.24
C ASP A 160 25.34 -4.04 -14.84
N LEU A 161 24.33 -4.08 -15.71
CA LEU A 161 23.72 -2.88 -16.29
C LEU A 161 22.69 -2.23 -15.36
N PHE A 162 22.23 -2.93 -14.32
CA PHE A 162 21.25 -2.38 -13.40
C PHE A 162 21.91 -1.36 -12.46
N PRO A 163 21.27 -0.19 -12.24
CA PRO A 163 21.74 0.80 -11.29
C PRO A 163 21.88 0.22 -9.87
N PRO A 164 22.82 0.72 -9.05
CA PRO A 164 23.01 0.27 -7.66
C PRO A 164 21.82 0.58 -6.72
N GLU A 165 20.87 1.39 -7.17
CA GLU A 165 19.59 1.63 -6.52
C GLU A 165 18.62 0.44 -6.65
N VAL A 166 18.86 -0.45 -7.61
CA VAL A 166 18.03 -1.63 -7.85
C VAL A 166 18.54 -2.81 -7.03
N ILE A 167 17.62 -3.43 -6.30
CA ILE A 167 17.89 -4.62 -5.48
C ILE A 167 17.15 -5.79 -6.11
N THR A 168 17.91 -6.69 -6.72
CA THR A 168 17.38 -7.90 -7.34
C THR A 168 16.88 -8.89 -6.28
N TYR A 169 16.13 -9.92 -6.69
CA TYR A 169 15.64 -10.94 -5.77
C TYR A 169 16.76 -11.63 -4.98
N ASP A 170 17.86 -11.96 -5.64
CA ASP A 170 19.01 -12.62 -5.00
C ASP A 170 19.66 -11.73 -3.95
N GLN A 171 19.86 -10.44 -4.28
CA GLN A 171 20.38 -9.46 -3.32
C GLN A 171 19.39 -9.25 -2.16
N TRP A 172 18.10 -9.11 -2.49
CA TRP A 172 17.03 -8.94 -1.52
C TRP A 172 17.02 -10.08 -0.51
N THR A 173 17.04 -11.34 -0.95
CA THR A 173 17.03 -12.51 -0.06
C THR A 173 18.30 -12.63 0.80
N GLN A 174 19.43 -12.12 0.34
CA GLN A 174 20.70 -12.15 1.06
C GLN A 174 20.85 -11.04 2.11
N LEU A 175 20.04 -9.98 2.08
CA LEU A 175 20.08 -8.92 3.09
C LEU A 175 19.87 -9.49 4.50
N LYS A 176 20.83 -9.19 5.39
CA LYS A 176 20.80 -9.56 6.80
C LYS A 176 20.64 -8.33 7.71
N PRO A 177 20.04 -8.45 8.90
CA PRO A 177 19.83 -7.34 9.83
C PRO A 177 21.11 -6.59 10.23
N GLU A 178 22.27 -7.26 10.20
CA GLU A 178 23.56 -6.68 10.59
C GLU A 178 24.28 -5.94 9.44
N GLN A 179 23.86 -6.14 8.19
CA GLN A 179 24.41 -5.44 7.02
C GLN A 179 23.81 -4.02 6.92
N LYS A 180 24.08 -3.19 7.94
CA LYS A 180 23.74 -1.76 7.98
C LYS A 180 24.21 -1.00 6.74
N SER A 181 25.18 -1.53 5.99
CA SER A 181 25.91 -0.87 4.89
C SER A 181 25.28 -0.99 3.49
N MET A 182 24.36 -1.93 3.24
CA MET A 182 23.98 -2.25 1.85
C MET A 182 22.91 -1.30 1.28
N LEU A 183 22.09 -0.69 2.14
CA LEU A 183 21.16 0.38 1.77
C LEU A 183 21.68 1.79 2.11
N SER A 184 22.59 1.90 3.09
CA SER A 184 23.13 3.18 3.58
C SER A 184 24.35 3.63 2.78
N GLY A 185 24.15 3.89 1.49
CA GLY A 185 25.15 4.58 0.69
C GLY A 185 24.93 6.09 0.81
N TRP A 186 25.68 6.79 1.69
CA TRP A 186 26.24 8.16 1.47
C TRP A 186 26.39 9.00 2.75
N ILE A 187 25.59 8.82 3.82
CA ILE A 187 25.67 9.72 5.00
C ILE A 187 26.79 9.30 5.97
N LYS A 188 28.06 9.47 5.57
CA LYS A 188 29.23 9.32 6.45
C LYS A 188 29.90 10.65 6.86
N GLY A 189 29.39 11.80 6.41
CA GLY A 189 30.13 13.06 6.55
C GLY A 189 29.79 13.97 7.74
N ALA A 190 28.53 14.37 7.94
CA ALA A 190 28.26 15.62 8.65
C ALA A 190 27.43 15.54 9.95
N PHE A 191 26.69 14.45 10.20
CA PHE A 191 25.67 14.44 11.27
C PHE A 191 25.93 13.52 12.46
N ARG A 192 27.03 12.75 12.48
CA ARG A 192 27.36 11.90 13.65
C ARG A 192 27.93 12.68 14.85
N SER A 193 28.20 13.98 14.70
CA SER A 193 28.73 14.84 15.77
C SER A 193 27.69 15.78 16.39
N GLY A 194 26.43 15.75 15.93
CA GLY A 194 25.33 16.57 16.45
C GLY A 194 24.41 15.76 17.36
N LYS A 195 24.17 16.29 18.57
CA LYS A 195 23.34 15.77 19.69
C LYS A 195 22.27 14.74 19.27
N LYS A 196 22.41 13.50 19.75
CA LYS A 196 21.45 12.37 19.62
C LYS A 196 19.98 12.79 19.78
N ASP A 197 19.72 13.72 20.71
CA ASP A 197 18.38 14.23 21.01
C ASP A 197 17.74 15.00 19.84
N MET A 198 18.53 15.74 19.05
CA MET A 198 18.02 16.46 17.87
C MET A 198 17.59 15.48 16.77
N GLN A 199 18.35 14.40 16.57
CA GLN A 199 18.05 13.36 15.58
C GLN A 199 16.82 12.53 15.98
N GLU A 200 16.66 12.23 17.26
CA GLU A 200 15.44 11.57 17.78
C GLU A 200 14.23 12.49 17.60
N SER A 201 14.33 13.79 17.90
CA SER A 201 13.24 14.75 17.69
C SER A 201 12.83 14.91 16.21
N LEU A 202 13.80 14.87 15.29
CA LEU A 202 13.52 14.91 13.84
C LEU A 202 12.78 13.65 13.40
N ASN A 203 13.25 12.48 13.85
CA ASN A 203 12.60 11.20 13.54
C ASN A 203 11.18 11.14 14.08
N GLU A 204 10.94 11.61 15.30
CA GLU A 204 9.60 11.68 15.89
C GLU A 204 8.66 12.57 15.07
N LYS A 205 9.11 13.78 14.70
CA LYS A 205 8.34 14.70 13.84
C LYS A 205 8.07 14.11 12.47
N LEU A 206 9.09 13.53 11.83
CA LEU A 206 8.96 12.84 10.54
C LEU A 206 7.94 11.72 10.63
N CYS A 207 8.04 10.86 11.66
CA CYS A 207 7.11 9.77 11.87
C CYS A 207 5.68 10.25 12.14
N SER A 208 5.52 11.36 12.86
CA SER A 208 4.22 12.00 13.12
C SER A 208 3.58 12.48 11.82
N ILE A 209 4.33 13.19 10.97
CA ILE A 209 3.83 13.68 9.68
C ILE A 209 3.49 12.52 8.74
N LEU A 210 4.35 11.51 8.63
CA LEU A 210 4.10 10.36 7.77
C LEU A 210 2.93 9.50 8.26
N SER A 211 2.71 9.41 9.58
CA SER A 211 1.56 8.68 10.15
C SER A 211 0.21 9.34 9.83
N THR A 212 0.22 10.61 9.44
CA THR A 212 -0.96 11.40 9.06
C THR A 212 -0.97 11.79 7.58
N ALA A 213 -0.02 11.26 6.80
CA ALA A 213 0.02 11.51 5.37
C ALA A 213 -1.14 10.80 4.66
N PRO A 214 -1.66 11.35 3.54
CA PRO A 214 -2.63 10.64 2.73
C PRO A 214 -2.02 9.33 2.25
N MET A 215 -2.80 8.26 2.24
CA MET A 215 -2.35 6.93 1.84
C MET A 215 -3.53 6.12 1.31
N TRP A 216 -3.22 5.08 0.55
CA TRP A 216 -4.22 4.16 0.02
C TRP A 216 -4.99 3.46 1.14
N ASP A 217 -6.26 3.15 0.88
CA ASP A 217 -7.02 2.23 1.71
C ASP A 217 -6.45 0.82 1.48
N ARG A 218 -6.47 -0.02 2.52
CA ARG A 218 -5.99 -1.40 2.47
C ARG A 218 -7.16 -2.33 2.75
N LEU A 219 -7.47 -3.19 1.81
CA LEU A 219 -8.40 -4.31 1.97
C LEU A 219 -7.59 -5.60 2.10
N GLU A 220 -7.57 -6.17 3.28
CA GLU A 220 -7.00 -7.48 3.58
C GLU A 220 -8.10 -8.55 3.53
N LEU A 221 -7.93 -9.53 2.67
CA LEU A 221 -8.82 -10.64 2.44
C LEU A 221 -8.27 -11.89 3.11
N LYS A 222 -9.14 -12.89 3.29
CA LYS A 222 -8.76 -14.19 3.85
C LYS A 222 -7.54 -14.78 3.14
N GLY A 223 -6.61 -15.32 3.92
CA GLY A 223 -5.36 -15.91 3.41
C GLY A 223 -4.24 -14.88 3.24
N ASN A 224 -4.26 -13.79 4.02
CA ASN A 224 -3.26 -12.72 3.99
C ASN A 224 -3.07 -12.11 2.59
N LYS A 225 -4.18 -11.99 1.86
CA LYS A 225 -4.20 -11.32 0.55
C LYS A 225 -4.55 -9.86 0.77
N TYR A 226 -3.79 -8.93 0.20
CA TYR A 226 -3.99 -7.50 0.36
C TYR A 226 -4.42 -6.88 -0.96
N VAL A 227 -5.22 -5.83 -0.90
CA VAL A 227 -5.57 -4.98 -2.04
C VAL A 227 -5.40 -3.53 -1.58
N LEU A 228 -4.54 -2.78 -2.23
CA LEU A 228 -4.46 -1.32 -2.05
C LEU A 228 -5.34 -0.60 -3.06
N GLY A 229 -6.02 0.46 -2.63
CA GLY A 229 -6.95 1.18 -3.48
C GLY A 229 -7.86 2.13 -2.71
N GLU A 230 -8.96 2.57 -3.32
CA GLU A 230 -9.97 3.41 -2.69
C GLU A 230 -11.19 2.59 -2.27
N PHE A 231 -11.57 2.71 -1.01
CA PHE A 231 -12.87 2.29 -0.54
C PHE A 231 -13.94 3.25 -1.10
N MET A 232 -14.96 2.67 -1.73
CA MET A 232 -16.05 3.42 -2.34
C MET A 232 -17.28 3.42 -1.42
N GLU A 233 -17.84 2.24 -1.18
CA GLU A 233 -19.09 2.07 -0.41
C GLU A 233 -19.31 0.61 0.00
N PHE A 234 -20.33 0.39 0.83
CA PHE A 234 -20.89 -0.93 1.06
C PHE A 234 -22.08 -1.18 0.12
N LYS A 235 -22.27 -2.43 -0.31
CA LYS A 235 -23.46 -2.89 -1.04
C LYS A 235 -24.12 -4.03 -0.29
N GLY A 236 -25.45 -4.02 -0.20
CA GLY A 236 -26.18 -5.01 0.59
C GLY A 236 -27.66 -4.66 0.70
N LYS A 237 -28.34 -5.30 1.65
CA LYS A 237 -29.74 -4.98 1.96
C LYS A 237 -29.81 -3.66 2.73
N GLN A 238 -30.95 -2.97 2.62
CA GLN A 238 -31.12 -1.63 3.19
C GLN A 238 -30.81 -1.57 4.69
N ASP A 239 -31.25 -2.58 5.46
CA ASP A 239 -30.98 -2.66 6.91
C ASP A 239 -29.47 -2.69 7.21
N ASP A 240 -28.70 -3.48 6.44
CA ASP A 240 -27.26 -3.59 6.58
C ASP A 240 -26.57 -2.26 6.23
N LEU A 241 -27.04 -1.58 5.17
CA LEU A 241 -26.50 -0.28 4.75
C LEU A 241 -26.78 0.82 5.78
N GLN A 242 -27.96 0.82 6.41
CA GLN A 242 -28.27 1.74 7.50
C GLN A 242 -27.39 1.48 8.72
N ALA A 243 -27.13 0.22 9.05
CA ALA A 243 -26.24 -0.13 10.15
C ALA A 243 -24.78 0.31 9.88
N LEU A 244 -24.34 0.28 8.62
CA LEU A 244 -22.99 0.67 8.19
C LEU A 244 -22.86 2.17 7.84
N ILE A 245 -23.92 2.97 7.92
CA ILE A 245 -23.93 4.38 7.46
C ILE A 245 -22.91 5.28 8.19
N ASN A 246 -22.54 4.90 9.40
CA ASN A 246 -21.56 5.58 10.24
C ASN A 246 -20.11 5.22 9.88
N ILE A 247 -19.92 4.11 9.16
CA ILE A 247 -18.62 3.67 8.66
C ILE A 247 -18.34 4.39 7.34
N ARG A 248 -17.78 5.59 7.46
CA ARG A 248 -17.37 6.41 6.32
C ARG A 248 -15.86 6.54 6.28
N ARG A 249 -15.30 6.66 5.08
CA ARG A 249 -13.85 6.86 4.88
C ARG A 249 -13.28 8.03 5.67
N SER A 250 -14.05 9.10 5.84
CA SER A 250 -13.62 10.21 6.69
C SER A 250 -13.59 9.83 8.17
N LYS A 251 -14.54 9.04 8.68
CA LYS A 251 -14.78 8.87 10.12
C LYS A 251 -14.14 7.64 10.76
N VAL A 252 -13.68 6.68 9.97
CA VAL A 252 -13.18 5.39 10.45
C VAL A 252 -11.72 5.24 10.05
N SER A 253 -10.86 4.83 10.99
CA SER A 253 -9.45 4.51 10.73
C SER A 253 -9.27 3.05 10.35
N ARG A 254 -9.94 2.14 11.07
CA ARG A 254 -9.83 0.70 10.84
C ARG A 254 -11.16 -0.02 10.97
N LEU A 255 -11.34 -1.04 10.15
CA LEU A 255 -12.48 -1.93 10.13
C LEU A 255 -12.00 -3.39 10.05
N ILE A 256 -12.68 -4.27 10.77
CA ILE A 256 -12.40 -5.69 10.87
C ILE A 256 -13.71 -6.43 10.69
N VAL A 257 -13.75 -7.39 9.76
CA VAL A 257 -14.93 -8.25 9.57
C VAL A 257 -14.66 -9.66 10.05
N GLN A 258 -15.41 -10.08 11.06
CA GLN A 258 -15.39 -11.42 11.61
C GLN A 258 -16.65 -12.16 11.19
N LYS A 259 -16.53 -13.42 10.74
CA LYS A 259 -17.70 -14.23 10.40
C LYS A 259 -18.30 -14.81 11.69
N ILE A 260 -19.58 -14.57 11.92
CA ILE A 260 -20.34 -15.25 12.97
C ILE A 260 -21.13 -16.36 12.29
N SER A 261 -20.75 -17.61 12.54
CA SER A 261 -21.50 -18.76 12.04
C SER A 261 -22.67 -19.03 12.97
N MET A 262 -23.91 -18.82 12.52
CA MET A 262 -25.08 -19.37 13.19
C MET A 262 -25.33 -20.79 12.68
N PHE A 263 -25.45 -21.75 13.60
CA PHE A 263 -25.86 -23.12 13.30
C PHE A 263 -27.37 -23.14 13.01
N GLY A 264 -27.80 -23.60 11.83
CA GLY A 264 -29.21 -23.75 11.45
C GLY A 264 -29.63 -23.02 10.16
N PHE A 265 -30.93 -23.02 9.83
CA PHE A 265 -31.54 -22.44 8.61
C PHE A 265 -31.51 -20.89 8.54
N ALA A 266 -30.82 -20.21 9.46
CA ALA A 266 -30.72 -18.75 9.48
C ALA A 266 -29.63 -18.24 8.52
N HIS A 267 -29.82 -17.04 7.97
CA HIS A 267 -28.79 -16.39 7.17
C HIS A 267 -27.52 -16.14 8.00
N SER A 268 -26.35 -16.49 7.45
CA SER A 268 -25.07 -16.19 8.10
C SER A 268 -24.88 -14.69 8.29
N THR A 269 -24.38 -14.30 9.47
CA THR A 269 -24.10 -12.91 9.82
C THR A 269 -22.60 -12.66 9.94
N LEU A 270 -22.23 -11.39 9.87
CA LEU A 270 -20.88 -10.90 9.99
C LEU A 270 -20.85 -9.85 11.08
N GLN A 271 -19.86 -9.96 11.96
CA GLN A 271 -19.50 -8.91 12.90
C GLN A 271 -18.56 -7.95 12.19
N VAL A 272 -18.89 -6.67 12.19
CA VAL A 272 -18.04 -5.59 11.69
C VAL A 272 -17.61 -4.77 12.90
N LEU A 273 -16.35 -4.91 13.27
CA LEU A 273 -15.71 -4.08 14.28
C LEU A 273 -15.04 -2.90 13.58
N TYR A 274 -15.26 -1.68 14.02
CA TYR A 274 -14.57 -0.52 13.48
C TYR A 274 -14.13 0.43 14.57
N SER A 275 -12.97 1.07 14.37
CA SER A 275 -12.49 2.13 15.25
C SER A 275 -12.75 3.48 14.60
N PRO A 276 -13.44 4.39 15.30
CA PRO A 276 -13.55 5.78 14.88
C PRO A 276 -12.15 6.39 14.79
N ARG A 277 -11.99 7.30 13.85
CA ARG A 277 -10.79 8.10 13.72
C ARG A 277 -10.71 9.10 14.87
N ASP A 278 -9.59 9.12 15.58
CA ASP A 278 -9.28 10.15 16.57
C ASP A 278 -8.64 11.36 15.87
N TYR A 279 -9.37 12.46 15.82
CA TYR A 279 -8.91 13.72 15.23
C TYR A 279 -8.20 14.64 16.23
N ARG A 280 -8.12 14.26 17.52
CA ARG A 280 -7.87 15.21 18.59
C ARG A 280 -6.57 15.04 19.38
N ASN A 281 -5.78 13.96 19.27
CA ASN A 281 -4.60 13.86 20.14
C ASN A 281 -3.35 13.21 19.53
N GLU A 282 -2.23 13.90 19.74
CA GLU A 282 -0.91 13.31 19.99
C GLU A 282 -1.03 12.28 21.13
N GLY A 283 -0.76 11.01 20.85
CA GLY A 283 -0.46 10.01 21.89
C GLY A 283 -1.64 9.18 22.44
N SER A 284 -1.61 7.88 22.11
CA SER A 284 -2.06 6.77 22.97
C SER A 284 -3.53 6.69 23.44
N SER A 285 -4.50 7.16 22.66
CA SER A 285 -5.90 6.81 22.96
C SER A 285 -6.22 5.41 22.42
N SER A 286 -6.47 4.45 23.33
CA SER A 286 -6.94 3.11 22.96
C SER A 286 -8.21 3.24 22.12
N SER A 287 -8.13 2.87 20.85
CA SER A 287 -9.21 3.09 19.89
C SER A 287 -10.43 2.27 20.32
N GLU A 288 -11.47 2.93 20.82
CA GLU A 288 -12.73 2.27 21.20
C GLU A 288 -13.31 1.59 19.96
N TRP A 289 -13.38 0.26 19.99
CA TRP A 289 -13.95 -0.53 18.91
C TRP A 289 -15.47 -0.52 19.02
N LYS A 290 -16.13 -0.05 17.97
CA LYS A 290 -17.57 -0.13 17.79
C LYS A 290 -17.92 -1.36 16.97
N GLU A 291 -19.06 -1.95 17.26
CA GLU A 291 -19.52 -3.18 16.62
C GLU A 291 -20.83 -2.96 15.88
N VAL A 292 -20.95 -3.56 14.70
CA VAL A 292 -22.19 -3.67 13.93
C VAL A 292 -22.30 -5.10 13.38
N THR A 293 -23.48 -5.69 13.45
CA THR A 293 -23.75 -6.98 12.78
C THR A 293 -24.48 -6.75 11.45
N VAL A 294 -23.99 -7.38 10.38
CA VAL A 294 -24.62 -7.34 9.05
C VAL A 294 -24.76 -8.74 8.46
N ARG A 295 -25.53 -8.88 7.39
CA ARG A 295 -25.66 -10.17 6.68
C ARG A 295 -24.42 -10.49 5.86
N SER A 296 -24.13 -11.78 5.68
CA SER A 296 -23.01 -12.25 4.85
C SER A 296 -23.11 -11.93 3.36
N SER A 297 -24.27 -11.48 2.90
CA SER A 297 -24.49 -10.97 1.55
C SER A 297 -23.97 -9.54 1.34
N THR A 298 -23.48 -8.89 2.39
CA THR A 298 -22.93 -7.53 2.31
C THR A 298 -21.56 -7.56 1.64
N GLU A 299 -21.33 -6.63 0.74
CA GLU A 299 -20.13 -6.52 -0.09
C GLU A 299 -19.46 -5.16 0.15
N VAL A 300 -18.14 -5.13 0.01
CA VAL A 300 -17.35 -3.90 -0.05
C VAL A 300 -17.04 -3.59 -1.51
N VAL A 301 -17.30 -2.35 -1.89
CA VAL A 301 -16.98 -1.81 -3.20
C VAL A 301 -15.65 -1.07 -3.08
N PHE A 302 -14.66 -1.52 -3.86
CA PHE A 302 -13.29 -1.07 -3.74
C PHE A 302 -12.67 -0.88 -5.13
N GLN A 303 -11.93 0.20 -5.32
CA GLN A 303 -11.21 0.49 -6.56
C GLN A 303 -9.71 0.26 -6.35
N PRO A 304 -9.11 -0.81 -6.89
CA PRO A 304 -7.67 -1.05 -6.77
C PRO A 304 -6.83 0.10 -7.35
N GLN A 305 -5.68 0.41 -6.73
CA GLN A 305 -4.78 1.52 -7.08
C GLN A 305 -4.42 1.59 -8.58
N ASN A 306 -4.20 0.44 -9.21
CA ASN A 306 -3.78 0.35 -10.62
C ASN A 306 -4.96 -0.02 -11.56
N SER A 307 -6.20 0.18 -11.11
CA SER A 307 -7.40 -0.15 -11.88
C SER A 307 -8.38 1.01 -11.97
N THR A 308 -8.86 1.28 -13.17
CA THR A 308 -10.01 2.18 -13.39
C THR A 308 -11.35 1.50 -13.10
N LYS A 309 -11.34 0.19 -12.87
CA LYS A 309 -12.55 -0.60 -12.60
C LYS A 309 -12.74 -0.76 -11.11
N VAL A 310 -13.94 -0.46 -10.66
CA VAL A 310 -14.39 -0.73 -9.30
C VAL A 310 -14.79 -2.20 -9.18
N ARG A 311 -14.42 -2.84 -8.08
CA ARG A 311 -14.74 -4.24 -7.80
C ARG A 311 -15.53 -4.42 -6.53
N LYS A 312 -16.25 -5.54 -6.46
CA LYS A 312 -17.02 -5.94 -5.28
C LYS A 312 -16.33 -7.12 -4.62
N TYR A 313 -16.07 -7.00 -3.34
CA TYR A 313 -15.50 -8.04 -2.52
C TYR A 313 -16.54 -8.46 -1.48
N LYS A 314 -16.90 -9.75 -1.47
CA LYS A 314 -17.76 -10.28 -0.42
C LYS A 314 -17.05 -10.13 0.92
N LEU A 315 -17.77 -9.64 1.92
CA LEU A 315 -17.26 -9.53 3.28
C LEU A 315 -17.15 -10.94 3.91
N CYS A 316 -16.12 -11.69 3.55
CA CYS A 316 -15.84 -13.01 4.10
C CYS A 316 -14.45 -12.96 4.74
N PHE A 317 -14.40 -12.91 6.08
CA PHE A 317 -13.15 -12.79 6.85
C PHE A 317 -12.17 -11.79 6.23
N SER A 318 -12.57 -10.52 6.16
CA SER A 318 -11.78 -9.46 5.53
C SER A 318 -11.51 -8.34 6.54
N TYR A 319 -10.29 -7.84 6.60
CA TYR A 319 -9.89 -6.66 7.36
C TYR A 319 -9.82 -5.48 6.39
N VAL A 320 -10.43 -4.33 6.70
CA VAL A 320 -10.36 -3.14 5.83
C VAL A 320 -9.78 -1.99 6.64
N HIS A 321 -8.60 -1.51 6.27
CA HIS A 321 -8.04 -0.27 6.77
C HIS A 321 -8.41 0.87 5.84
N VAL A 322 -8.99 1.94 6.38
CA VAL A 322 -9.51 3.05 5.57
C VAL A 322 -8.78 4.34 5.99
N ASN A 323 -8.07 4.93 5.03
CA ASN A 323 -7.12 6.00 5.21
C ASN A 323 -7.57 7.33 4.56
N GLU A 324 -6.93 8.42 4.98
CA GLU A 324 -7.43 9.77 4.76
C GLU A 324 -7.38 10.21 3.30
N ARG A 325 -8.43 10.92 2.87
CA ARG A 325 -8.33 11.90 1.79
C ARG A 325 -8.21 13.28 2.43
N LEU A 326 -7.02 13.87 2.45
CA LEU A 326 -6.90 15.30 2.75
C LEU A 326 -7.85 16.04 1.80
N LYS A 327 -8.82 16.77 2.36
CA LYS A 327 -9.58 17.75 1.60
C LYS A 327 -8.55 18.79 1.12
N ALA A 328 -8.16 18.72 -0.16
CA ALA A 328 -7.56 19.85 -0.82
C ALA A 328 -8.65 20.92 -0.89
N ASN A 329 -8.58 21.91 -0.01
CA ASN A 329 -9.31 23.16 -0.17
C ASN A 329 -8.72 23.88 -1.40
N TYR A 330 -9.28 23.63 -2.58
CA TYR A 330 -9.32 24.67 -3.61
C TYR A 330 -10.55 25.52 -3.31
N GLY A 331 -10.32 26.67 -2.71
CA GLY A 331 -11.34 27.63 -2.33
C GLY A 331 -10.73 29.02 -2.24
N TYR A 332 -10.69 29.68 -3.40
CA TYR A 332 -10.67 31.12 -3.63
C TYR A 332 -10.22 32.03 -2.48
N MET A 333 -9.12 32.74 -2.73
CA MET A 333 -8.95 34.10 -2.21
C MET A 333 -10.21 34.93 -2.52
N HIS A 334 -10.87 35.42 -1.47
CA HIS A 334 -11.38 36.79 -1.48
C HIS A 334 -11.41 37.37 -0.06
N ASN A 335 -10.88 38.58 0.02
CA ASN A 335 -10.81 39.47 1.17
C ASN A 335 -12.14 39.66 1.90
N ALA A 336 -12.08 39.73 3.23
CA ALA A 336 -12.65 40.86 3.99
C ALA A 336 -12.01 40.95 5.40
N ARG A 337 -11.11 41.95 5.55
CA ARG A 337 -10.89 42.75 6.78
C ARG A 337 -12.16 43.58 7.05
N CYS A 338 -12.48 44.17 8.20
CA CYS A 338 -11.96 44.35 9.57
C CYS A 338 -13.23 44.72 10.41
N VAL A 339 -13.22 44.77 11.74
CA VAL A 339 -13.00 45.96 12.61
C VAL A 339 -13.47 45.48 14.00
N ASN A 340 -12.85 45.80 15.13
CA ASN A 340 -12.22 47.07 15.52
C ASN A 340 -10.76 47.25 15.18
#